data_AF-A0A954P435-F1
#
_entry.id   AF-A0A954P435-F1
#
_cell.length_a   1.000
_cell.length_b   1.000
_cell.length_c   1.000
_cell.angle_alpha   90.00
_cell.angle_beta   90.00
_cell.angle_gamma   90.00
#
_symmetry.space_group_name_H-M   'P 1'
#
loop_
_entity.id
_entity.type
_entity.pdbx_description
1 polymer ?
#
loop_
_entity_poly.entity_id
_entity_poly.type
_entity_poly.pdbx_seq_one_letter_code
_entity_poly.pdbx_strand_id
1 'polypeptide(L)'
;HVHVGVDSGDKAIMVCERMQRHLPLLLAISSNSPFWEGRSTGLHSNRSKIMEGLPTAGLPHLLRNWSEYTWLINHLVDTGFINTIREIWWDVRPHHNFGTVEVRVCDMPATLNQALSIAALVQCMVQLISEEIDEGAYQREYHPMMIQQNKWRATRFGPEAPLVESNDYRQQTAAHTLDGLIELLVPMARRLECETELKAAASLPTNAGSLQQLEIFRQTGSGREVVRQMIEQNSWRNEE
;
A
#
# COMPACT_ATOMS: atom_id res chain seq x y z
N HIS A 1 -5.26 -3.21 -6.48
CA HIS A 1 -4.25 -2.20 -6.86
C HIS A 1 -4.96 -0.89 -7.10
N VAL A 2 -4.29 0.24 -6.92
CA VAL A 2 -4.84 1.57 -7.20
C VAL A 2 -3.99 2.22 -8.27
N HIS A 3 -4.61 2.67 -9.36
CA HIS A 3 -3.95 3.40 -10.44
C HIS A 3 -4.32 4.88 -10.34
N VAL A 4 -3.32 5.75 -10.37
CA VAL A 4 -3.53 7.20 -10.40
C VAL A 4 -2.77 7.78 -11.59
N GLY A 5 -3.48 8.50 -12.47
CA GLY A 5 -2.90 9.11 -13.66
C GLY A 5 -1.91 10.22 -13.29
N VAL A 6 -0.82 10.33 -14.05
CA VAL A 6 0.18 11.40 -13.94
C VAL A 6 0.54 11.91 -15.33
N ASP A 7 1.00 13.16 -15.41
CA ASP A 7 1.18 13.89 -16.67
C ASP A 7 2.45 13.53 -17.47
N SER A 8 3.40 12.81 -16.87
CA SER A 8 4.66 12.45 -17.51
C SER A 8 5.31 11.21 -16.90
N GLY A 9 6.18 10.55 -17.69
CA GLY A 9 6.96 9.41 -17.23
C GLY A 9 7.94 9.78 -16.11
N ASP A 10 8.60 10.93 -16.21
CA ASP A 10 9.53 11.40 -15.17
C ASP A 10 8.80 11.64 -13.85
N LYS A 11 7.62 12.26 -13.90
CA LYS A 11 6.77 12.41 -12.73
C LYS A 11 6.34 11.06 -12.16
N ALA A 12 6.00 10.08 -13.01
CA ALA A 12 5.67 8.74 -12.54
C ALA A 12 6.81 8.09 -11.74
N ILE A 13 8.06 8.26 -12.17
CA ILE A 13 9.24 7.77 -11.44
C ILE A 13 9.39 8.46 -10.10
N MET A 14 9.37 9.79 -10.08
CA MET A 14 9.50 10.58 -8.84
C MET A 14 8.38 10.30 -7.84
N VAL A 15 7.13 10.12 -8.32
CA VAL A 15 6.01 9.74 -7.48
C VAL A 15 6.22 8.32 -6.93
N CYS A 16 6.63 7.34 -7.75
CA CYS A 16 6.91 5.98 -7.26
C CYS A 16 7.96 5.98 -6.16
N GLU A 17 9.02 6.77 -6.32
CA GLU A 17 10.07 6.95 -5.33
C GLU A 17 9.53 7.53 -4.01
N ARG A 18 8.85 8.68 -4.08
CA ARG A 18 8.30 9.35 -2.89
C ARG A 18 7.18 8.54 -2.21
N MET A 19 6.46 7.71 -2.97
CA MET A 19 5.44 6.81 -2.43
C MET A 19 6.02 5.70 -1.56
N GLN A 20 7.29 5.31 -1.75
CA GLN A 20 7.89 4.19 -1.02
C GLN A 20 7.78 4.34 0.51
N ARG A 21 7.92 5.56 1.04
CA ARG A 21 7.81 5.85 2.48
C ARG A 21 6.42 5.54 3.06
N HIS A 22 5.38 5.59 2.23
CA HIS A 22 3.98 5.40 2.62
C HIS A 22 3.51 3.95 2.46
N LEU A 23 4.24 3.12 1.71
CA LEU A 23 3.88 1.72 1.46
C LEU A 23 3.75 0.88 2.74
N PRO A 24 4.63 1.03 3.77
CA PRO A 24 4.45 0.33 5.02
C PRO A 24 3.12 0.65 5.73
N LEU A 25 2.72 1.92 5.74
CA LEU A 25 1.44 2.33 6.32
C LEU A 25 0.27 1.71 5.56
N LEU A 26 0.28 1.81 4.23
CA LEU A 26 -0.74 1.21 3.38
C LEU A 26 -0.86 -0.31 3.60
N LEU A 27 0.28 -1.01 3.72
CA LEU A 27 0.30 -2.44 4.01
C LEU A 27 -0.28 -2.77 5.40
N ALA A 28 0.09 -1.99 6.42
CA ALA A 28 -0.40 -2.17 7.78
C ALA A 28 -1.93 -2.07 7.86
N ILE A 29 -2.49 -0.99 7.32
CA ILE A 29 -3.94 -0.68 7.42
C ILE A 29 -4.80 -1.54 6.48
N SER A 30 -4.21 -2.10 5.42
CA SER A 30 -4.92 -2.98 4.49
C SER A 30 -4.76 -4.47 4.79
N SER A 31 -3.92 -4.83 5.76
CA SER A 31 -3.55 -6.22 6.04
C SER A 31 -4.77 -7.14 6.23
N ASN A 32 -4.84 -8.21 5.43
CA ASN A 32 -6.01 -9.10 5.37
C ASN A 32 -5.66 -10.54 4.99
N SER A 33 -4.42 -10.98 5.22
CA SER A 33 -3.97 -12.34 4.85
C SER A 33 -3.15 -13.04 5.95
N PRO A 34 -3.71 -13.25 7.16
CA PRO A 34 -2.97 -13.87 8.26
C PRO A 34 -2.79 -15.39 8.15
N PHE A 35 -3.54 -16.06 7.27
CA PHE A 35 -3.52 -17.51 7.08
C PHE A 35 -2.88 -17.92 5.74
N TRP A 36 -2.24 -19.09 5.73
CA TRP A 36 -1.73 -19.75 4.52
C TRP A 36 -1.85 -21.27 4.67
N GLU A 37 -2.39 -21.95 3.66
CA GLU A 37 -2.59 -23.42 3.67
C GLU A 37 -3.25 -23.94 4.96
N GLY A 38 -4.25 -23.20 5.46
CA GLY A 38 -5.00 -23.55 6.66
C GLY A 38 -4.28 -23.29 7.99
N ARG A 39 -3.09 -22.66 7.96
CA ARG A 39 -2.30 -22.35 9.16
C ARG A 39 -2.22 -20.85 9.40
N SER A 40 -2.29 -20.45 10.67
CA SER A 40 -1.92 -19.08 11.06
C SER A 40 -0.42 -18.90 10.85
N THR A 41 -0.05 -17.86 10.11
CA THR A 41 1.35 -17.60 9.72
C THR A 41 2.13 -16.82 10.78
N GLY A 42 1.42 -16.23 11.75
CA GLY A 42 1.97 -15.23 12.65
C GLY A 42 2.21 -13.88 11.97
N LEU A 43 1.78 -13.67 10.72
CA LEU A 43 1.81 -12.40 10.02
C LEU A 43 0.37 -11.86 9.88
N HIS A 44 0.23 -10.56 9.64
CA HIS A 44 -1.06 -9.96 9.28
C HIS A 44 -1.24 -9.88 7.75
N SER A 45 -0.14 -9.76 7.01
CA SER A 45 -0.14 -9.88 5.54
C SER A 45 0.89 -10.92 5.08
N ASN A 46 0.48 -12.19 5.01
CA ASN A 46 1.32 -13.24 4.42
C ASN A 46 1.45 -13.08 2.91
N ARG A 47 0.45 -12.48 2.24
CA ARG A 47 0.51 -12.17 0.79
C ARG A 47 1.79 -11.44 0.44
N SER A 48 2.17 -10.43 1.23
CA SER A 48 3.38 -9.66 0.97
C SER A 48 4.66 -10.52 0.96
N LYS A 49 4.74 -11.57 1.80
CA LYS A 49 5.88 -12.50 1.85
C LYS A 49 5.88 -13.53 0.74
N ILE A 50 4.70 -13.95 0.26
CA ILE A 50 4.60 -14.75 -0.96
C ILE A 50 5.14 -13.96 -2.15
N MET A 51 4.74 -12.68 -2.26
CA MET A 51 5.21 -11.81 -3.34
C MET A 51 6.72 -11.60 -3.28
N GLU A 52 7.29 -11.33 -2.10
CA GLU A 52 8.74 -11.17 -1.91
C GLU A 52 9.58 -12.41 -2.25
N GLY A 53 8.96 -13.59 -2.41
CA GLY A 53 9.63 -14.77 -2.96
C GLY A 53 9.92 -14.68 -4.47
N LEU A 54 9.33 -13.72 -5.18
CA LEU A 54 9.53 -13.54 -6.63
C LEU A 54 10.77 -12.65 -6.91
N PRO A 55 11.55 -12.93 -7.98
CA PRO A 55 12.86 -12.30 -8.21
C PRO A 55 12.86 -10.77 -8.34
N THR A 56 11.75 -10.17 -8.78
CA THR A 56 11.59 -8.74 -9.06
C THR A 56 10.56 -8.08 -8.15
N ALA A 57 10.21 -8.72 -7.04
CA ALA A 57 9.22 -8.20 -6.10
C ALA A 57 9.82 -7.33 -5.01
N GLY A 58 8.97 -6.52 -4.39
CA GLY A 58 9.32 -5.67 -3.26
C GLY A 58 9.41 -4.20 -3.64
N LEU A 59 10.22 -3.45 -2.91
CA LEU A 59 10.36 -2.01 -3.13
C LEU A 59 11.08 -1.73 -4.46
N PRO A 60 10.60 -0.76 -5.26
CA PRO A 60 11.29 -0.39 -6.49
C PRO A 60 12.66 0.23 -6.18
N HIS A 61 13.60 0.06 -7.12
CA HIS A 61 14.89 0.74 -7.05
C HIS A 61 14.71 2.25 -7.23
N LEU A 62 15.64 3.02 -6.65
CA LEU A 62 15.72 4.46 -6.91
C LEU A 62 16.22 4.66 -8.35
N LEU A 63 15.44 5.39 -9.15
CA LEU A 63 15.72 5.68 -10.56
C LEU A 63 15.67 7.19 -10.75
N ARG A 64 16.61 7.74 -11.52
CA ARG A 64 16.75 9.18 -11.72
C ARG A 64 15.63 9.77 -12.57
N ASN A 65 15.16 9.04 -13.56
CA ASN A 65 14.18 9.51 -14.54
C ASN A 65 13.59 8.35 -15.36
N TRP A 66 12.65 8.69 -16.25
CA TRP A 66 11.98 7.76 -17.16
C TRP A 66 12.93 7.06 -18.13
N SER A 67 14.01 7.73 -18.55
CA SER A 67 14.98 7.15 -19.47
C SER A 67 15.76 6.02 -18.81
N GLU A 68 16.16 6.19 -17.55
CA GLU A 68 16.80 5.12 -16.77
C GLU A 68 15.85 3.95 -16.51
N TYR A 69 14.58 4.23 -16.23
CA TYR A 69 13.55 3.19 -16.14
C TYR A 69 13.43 2.38 -17.44
N THR A 70 13.30 3.07 -18.58
CA THR A 70 13.19 2.42 -19.89
C THR A 70 14.44 1.61 -20.23
N TRP A 71 15.62 2.16 -19.93
CA TRP A 71 16.90 1.46 -20.08
C TRP A 71 16.92 0.18 -19.25
N LEU A 72 16.57 0.24 -17.96
CA LEU A 72 16.55 -0.91 -17.06
C LEU A 72 15.60 -2.01 -17.57
N ILE A 73 14.36 -1.65 -17.91
CA ILE A 73 13.36 -2.62 -18.37
C ILE A 73 13.81 -3.31 -19.66
N ASN A 74 14.32 -2.55 -20.64
CA ASN A 74 14.80 -3.14 -21.89
C ASN A 74 15.95 -4.14 -21.63
N HIS A 75 16.92 -3.78 -20.78
CA HIS A 75 18.03 -4.67 -20.48
C HIS A 75 17.59 -5.92 -19.69
N LEU A 76 16.61 -5.81 -18.78
CA LEU A 76 16.05 -6.98 -18.10
C LEU A 76 15.37 -7.96 -19.08
N VAL A 77 14.76 -7.44 -20.14
CA VAL A 77 14.17 -8.26 -21.21
C VAL A 77 15.26 -8.87 -22.08
N ASP A 78 16.23 -8.06 -22.53
CA ASP A 78 17.31 -8.49 -23.43
C ASP A 78 18.20 -9.58 -22.79
N THR A 79 18.42 -9.53 -21.47
CA THR A 79 19.16 -10.57 -20.74
C THR A 79 18.34 -11.82 -20.45
N GLY A 80 17.03 -11.81 -20.73
CA GLY A 80 16.10 -12.90 -20.39
C GLY A 80 15.82 -13.03 -18.89
N PHE A 81 16.09 -12.00 -18.08
CA PHE A 81 15.73 -12.00 -16.66
C PHE A 81 14.22 -11.88 -16.46
N ILE A 82 13.53 -11.22 -17.39
CA ILE A 82 12.07 -11.19 -17.51
C ILE A 82 11.66 -11.37 -18.96
N ASN A 83 10.48 -11.94 -19.22
CA ASN A 83 9.95 -12.01 -20.59
C ASN A 83 9.25 -10.71 -20.99
N THR A 84 8.58 -10.06 -20.04
CA THR A 84 7.86 -8.80 -20.27
C THR A 84 7.88 -7.94 -19.01
N ILE A 85 7.64 -6.64 -19.18
CA ILE A 85 7.45 -5.67 -18.08
C ILE A 85 6.36 -6.08 -17.06
N ARG A 86 5.45 -7.00 -17.42
CA ARG A 86 4.42 -7.49 -16.49
C ARG A 86 5.03 -8.27 -15.32
N GLU A 87 6.22 -8.83 -15.51
CA GLU A 87 6.98 -9.57 -14.51
C GLU A 87 7.80 -8.65 -13.59
N ILE A 88 7.58 -7.33 -13.62
CA ILE A 88 8.06 -6.41 -12.57
C ILE A 88 7.06 -6.41 -11.42
N TRP A 89 7.37 -7.10 -10.33
CA TRP A 89 6.49 -7.31 -9.19
C TRP A 89 6.66 -6.27 -8.08
N TRP A 90 7.09 -5.05 -8.42
CA TRP A 90 7.28 -3.97 -7.45
C TRP A 90 5.97 -3.58 -6.73
N ASP A 91 6.12 -3.17 -5.46
CA ASP A 91 5.03 -2.74 -4.58
C ASP A 91 4.35 -1.45 -5.06
N VAL A 92 5.09 -0.62 -5.81
CA VAL A 92 4.61 0.53 -6.59
C VAL A 92 5.42 0.63 -7.88
N ARG A 93 4.77 0.94 -9.00
CA ARG A 93 5.45 1.05 -10.30
C ARG A 93 4.74 2.00 -11.25
N PRO A 94 5.45 2.60 -12.22
CA PRO A 94 4.79 3.25 -13.34
C PRO A 94 4.14 2.21 -14.26
N HIS A 95 3.02 2.58 -14.87
CA HIS A 95 2.32 1.77 -15.84
C HIS A 95 2.17 2.54 -17.16
N HIS A 96 3.14 2.33 -18.06
CA HIS A 96 3.27 3.04 -19.34
C HIS A 96 2.01 3.03 -20.21
N ASN A 97 1.31 1.90 -20.33
CA ASN A 97 0.11 1.81 -21.19
C ASN A 97 -1.08 2.64 -20.69
N PHE A 98 -1.11 3.00 -19.40
CA PHE A 98 -2.20 3.78 -18.81
C PHE A 98 -1.78 5.19 -18.39
N GLY A 99 -0.48 5.51 -18.42
CA GLY A 99 0.03 6.79 -17.92
C GLY A 99 -0.20 6.97 -16.42
N THR A 100 -0.10 5.88 -15.63
CA THR A 100 -0.44 5.91 -14.19
C THR A 100 0.71 5.45 -13.31
N VAL A 101 0.70 5.88 -12.05
CA VAL A 101 1.38 5.18 -10.95
C VAL A 101 0.45 4.11 -10.39
N GLU A 102 0.93 2.87 -10.32
CA GLU A 102 0.19 1.71 -9.84
C GLU A 102 0.70 1.30 -8.45
N VAL A 103 -0.12 1.48 -7.40
CA VAL A 103 0.16 1.03 -6.03
C VAL A 103 -0.42 -0.37 -5.80
N ARG A 104 0.46 -1.31 -5.41
CA ARG A 104 0.18 -2.77 -5.40
C ARG A 104 0.49 -3.45 -4.06
N VAL A 105 0.93 -2.68 -3.07
CA VAL A 105 1.35 -3.19 -1.76
C VAL A 105 0.20 -3.80 -0.96
N CYS A 106 -1.01 -3.23 -1.05
CA CYS A 106 -2.14 -3.61 -0.21
C CYS A 106 -2.62 -5.05 -0.40
N ASP A 107 -3.11 -5.65 0.69
CA ASP A 107 -3.98 -6.82 0.60
C ASP A 107 -5.38 -6.41 0.12
N MET A 108 -6.22 -7.38 -0.23
CA MET A 108 -7.60 -7.12 -0.63
C MET A 108 -8.44 -6.77 0.61
N PRO A 109 -9.09 -5.59 0.68
CA PRO A 109 -9.96 -5.23 1.80
C PRO A 109 -11.21 -6.11 1.89
N ALA A 110 -11.86 -6.14 3.05
CA ALA A 110 -13.02 -6.98 3.28
C ALA A 110 -14.32 -6.37 2.71
N THR A 111 -14.41 -5.04 2.62
CA THR A 111 -15.58 -4.32 2.11
C THR A 111 -15.24 -3.36 0.97
N LEU A 112 -16.27 -2.98 0.20
CA LEU A 112 -16.14 -1.94 -0.84
C LEU A 112 -15.75 -0.59 -0.22
N ASN A 113 -16.36 -0.21 0.92
CA ASN A 113 -16.05 1.06 1.59
C ASN A 113 -14.57 1.13 1.99
N GLN A 114 -13.98 0.05 2.51
CA GLN A 114 -12.54 0.01 2.80
C GLN A 114 -11.70 0.15 1.53
N ALA A 115 -12.10 -0.48 0.42
CA ALA A 115 -11.41 -0.34 -0.86
C ALA A 115 -11.48 1.09 -1.41
N LEU A 116 -12.64 1.76 -1.29
CA LEU A 116 -12.83 3.16 -1.67
C LEU A 116 -11.98 4.09 -0.80
N SER A 117 -11.92 3.87 0.51
CA SER A 117 -11.06 4.63 1.42
C SER A 117 -9.58 4.51 1.08
N ILE A 118 -9.10 3.30 0.77
CA ILE A 118 -7.72 3.10 0.33
C ILE A 118 -7.46 3.78 -1.02
N ALA A 119 -8.41 3.72 -1.95
CA ALA A 119 -8.30 4.38 -3.24
C ALA A 119 -8.21 5.91 -3.10
N ALA A 120 -9.09 6.52 -2.30
CA ALA A 120 -9.08 7.95 -2.01
C ALA A 120 -7.77 8.38 -1.33
N LEU A 121 -7.31 7.62 -0.34
CA LEU A 121 -6.04 7.87 0.34
C LEU A 121 -4.86 7.86 -0.64
N VAL A 122 -4.77 6.84 -1.51
CA VAL A 122 -3.72 6.75 -2.54
C VAL A 122 -3.83 7.88 -3.57
N GLN A 123 -5.04 8.22 -4.03
CA GLN A 123 -5.26 9.31 -4.97
C GLN A 123 -4.79 10.65 -4.39
N CYS A 124 -5.18 10.96 -3.15
CA CYS A 124 -4.77 12.17 -2.45
C CYS A 124 -3.25 12.23 -2.22
N MET A 125 -2.62 11.10 -1.83
CA MET A 125 -1.16 11.05 -1.68
C MET A 125 -0.42 11.29 -2.99
N VAL A 126 -0.85 10.65 -4.08
CA VAL A 126 -0.22 10.82 -5.39
C VAL A 126 -0.39 12.27 -5.87
N GLN A 127 -1.57 12.86 -5.69
CA GLN A 127 -1.81 14.26 -6.05
C GLN A 127 -0.93 15.22 -5.24
N LEU A 128 -0.86 15.05 -3.91
CA LEU A 128 0.00 15.87 -3.06
C LEU A 128 1.46 15.77 -3.49
N ILE A 129 1.96 14.55 -3.71
CA ILE A 129 3.34 14.32 -4.16
C ILE A 129 3.58 14.93 -5.54
N SER A 130 2.61 14.85 -6.45
CA SER A 130 2.68 15.50 -7.77
C SER A 130 2.86 17.02 -7.62
N GLU A 131 2.06 17.66 -6.77
CA GLU A 131 2.15 19.11 -6.52
C GLU A 131 3.49 19.48 -5.86
N GLU A 132 3.96 18.72 -4.88
CA GLU A 132 5.29 18.90 -4.29
C GLU A 132 6.41 18.79 -5.32
N ILE A 133 6.28 17.92 -6.33
CA ILE A 133 7.25 17.80 -7.42
C ILE A 133 7.22 19.04 -8.32
N ASP A 134 6.02 19.51 -8.68
CA ASP A 134 5.84 20.69 -9.54
C ASP A 134 6.35 21.97 -8.89
N GLU A 135 6.24 22.06 -7.56
CA GLU A 135 6.79 23.16 -6.75
C GLU A 135 8.31 23.06 -6.52
N GLY A 136 8.95 21.98 -6.98
CA GLY A 136 10.38 21.74 -6.77
C GLY A 136 10.74 21.45 -5.31
N ALA A 137 9.79 20.92 -4.52
CA ALA A 137 10.02 20.61 -3.12
C ALA A 137 11.13 19.57 -2.97
N TYR A 138 12.06 19.84 -2.06
CA TYR A 138 13.17 18.94 -1.77
C TYR A 138 12.66 17.60 -1.20
N GLN A 139 13.08 16.51 -1.82
CA GLN A 139 12.81 15.18 -1.30
C GLN A 139 13.78 14.88 -0.15
N ARG A 140 13.25 14.69 1.06
CA ARG A 140 14.05 14.15 2.16
C ARG A 140 14.47 12.73 1.81
N GLU A 141 15.78 12.50 1.75
CA GLU A 141 16.33 11.16 1.60
C GLU A 141 15.90 10.30 2.78
N TYR A 142 15.31 9.15 2.48
CA TYR A 142 14.98 8.16 3.49
C TYR A 142 15.69 6.87 3.14
N HIS A 143 16.49 6.37 4.07
CA HIS A 143 17.35 5.23 3.80
C HIS A 143 16.48 4.00 3.49
N PRO A 144 16.68 3.29 2.35
CA PRO A 144 15.82 2.17 1.93
C PRO A 144 15.67 1.07 2.99
N MET A 145 16.71 0.80 3.77
CA MET A 145 16.65 -0.13 4.92
C MET A 145 15.53 0.24 5.91
N MET A 146 15.30 1.53 6.17
CA MET A 146 14.25 1.96 7.11
C MET A 146 12.86 1.66 6.55
N ILE A 147 12.64 1.85 5.24
CA ILE A 147 11.39 1.47 4.57
C ILE A 147 11.18 -0.04 4.66
N GLN A 148 12.23 -0.82 4.39
CA GLN A 148 12.17 -2.28 4.48
C GLN A 148 11.84 -2.75 5.90
N GLN A 149 12.44 -2.14 6.93
CA GLN A 149 12.12 -2.45 8.33
C GLN A 149 10.68 -2.09 8.68
N ASN A 150 10.21 -0.91 8.28
CA ASN A 150 8.81 -0.51 8.47
C ASN A 150 7.86 -1.47 7.73
N LYS A 151 8.17 -1.86 6.49
CA LYS A 151 7.38 -2.83 5.71
C LYS A 151 7.32 -4.19 6.42
N TRP A 152 8.43 -4.67 6.97
CA TRP A 152 8.44 -5.90 7.75
C TRP A 152 7.57 -5.79 9.01
N ARG A 153 7.65 -4.67 9.74
CA ARG A 153 6.79 -4.41 10.91
C ARG A 153 5.31 -4.38 10.52
N ALA A 154 4.96 -3.67 9.44
CA ALA A 154 3.61 -3.66 8.88
C ALA A 154 3.12 -5.06 8.51
N THR A 155 3.97 -5.88 7.90
CA THR A 155 3.65 -7.27 7.58
C THR A 155 3.36 -8.09 8.84
N ARG A 156 4.21 -7.95 9.87
CA ARG A 156 4.18 -8.78 11.08
C ARG A 156 3.10 -8.39 12.07
N PHE A 157 2.81 -7.10 12.20
CA PHE A 157 1.96 -6.54 13.25
C PHE A 157 0.71 -5.84 12.69
N GLY A 158 0.58 -5.73 11.36
CA GLY A 158 -0.58 -5.13 10.71
C GLY A 158 -0.84 -3.71 11.25
N PRO A 159 -2.08 -3.38 11.63
CA PRO A 159 -2.44 -2.04 12.11
C PRO A 159 -1.79 -1.66 13.45
N GLU A 160 -1.28 -2.62 14.22
CA GLU A 160 -0.56 -2.36 15.48
C GLU A 160 0.95 -2.15 15.26
N ALA A 161 1.40 -2.10 14.01
CA ALA A 161 2.81 -1.94 13.69
C ALA A 161 3.40 -0.63 14.25
N PRO A 162 4.53 -0.70 14.99
CA PRO A 162 5.28 0.48 15.39
C PRO A 162 6.13 0.98 14.23
N LEU A 163 5.59 1.88 13.42
CA LEU A 163 6.26 2.47 12.27
C LEU A 163 7.18 3.60 12.73
N VAL A 164 8.38 3.68 12.14
CA VAL A 164 9.32 4.78 12.41
C VAL A 164 9.07 5.92 11.42
N GLU A 165 8.74 7.10 11.94
CA GLU A 165 8.56 8.29 11.14
C GLU A 165 9.86 8.81 10.54
N SER A 166 9.76 9.35 9.32
CA SER A 166 10.93 9.81 8.57
C SER A 166 11.52 11.14 9.04
N ASN A 167 10.73 11.93 9.75
CA ASN A 167 11.11 13.30 10.10
C ASN A 167 11.88 13.40 11.42
N ASP A 168 11.53 12.59 12.42
CA ASP A 168 12.05 12.67 13.78
C ASP A 168 12.51 11.31 14.35
N TYR A 169 12.42 10.25 13.54
CA TYR A 169 12.77 8.87 13.90
C TYR A 169 11.99 8.31 15.10
N ARG A 170 10.85 8.93 15.45
CA ARG A 170 9.99 8.41 16.51
C ARG A 170 9.14 7.27 15.99
N GLN A 171 8.84 6.33 16.90
CA GLN A 171 7.90 5.27 16.62
C GLN A 171 6.47 5.75 16.85
N GLN A 172 5.59 5.48 15.91
CA GLN A 172 4.16 5.75 15.98
C GLN A 172 3.37 4.51 15.56
N THR A 173 2.14 4.40 16.03
CA THR A 173 1.23 3.34 15.55
C THR A 173 0.73 3.70 14.16
N ALA A 174 0.40 2.70 13.34
CA ALA A 174 -0.17 2.95 12.02
C ALA A 174 -1.45 3.81 12.08
N ALA A 175 -2.24 3.69 13.15
CA ALA A 175 -3.40 4.54 13.39
C ALA A 175 -3.01 6.02 13.56
N HIS A 176 -2.03 6.33 14.42
CA HIS A 176 -1.63 7.71 14.65
C HIS A 176 -0.99 8.35 13.41
N THR A 177 -0.14 7.59 12.70
CA THR A 177 0.43 8.05 11.42
C THR A 177 -0.68 8.30 10.39
N LEU A 178 -1.71 7.43 10.33
CA LEU A 178 -2.83 7.59 9.41
C LEU A 178 -3.67 8.84 9.72
N ASP A 179 -3.96 9.11 10.99
CA ASP A 179 -4.75 10.30 11.39
C ASP A 179 -4.07 11.59 10.93
N GLY A 180 -2.77 11.75 11.19
CA GLY A 180 -2.01 12.91 10.74
C GLY A 180 -1.94 13.02 9.21
N LEU A 181 -1.85 11.88 8.51
CA LEU A 181 -1.89 11.86 7.05
C LEU A 181 -3.26 12.25 6.50
N ILE A 182 -4.35 11.79 7.11
CA ILE A 182 -5.72 12.17 6.72
C ILE A 182 -5.89 13.69 6.87
N GLU A 183 -5.51 14.26 8.02
CA GLU A 183 -5.59 15.71 8.27
C GLU A 183 -4.84 16.51 7.19
N LEU A 184 -3.63 16.08 6.84
CA LEU A 184 -2.83 16.68 5.77
C LEU A 184 -3.52 16.61 4.41
N LEU A 185 -4.23 15.51 4.11
CA LEU A 185 -4.83 15.23 2.81
C LEU A 185 -6.26 15.78 2.63
N VAL A 186 -6.93 16.23 3.70
CA VAL A 186 -8.31 16.79 3.62
C VAL A 186 -8.46 17.90 2.55
N PRO A 187 -7.55 18.89 2.44
CA PRO A 187 -7.66 19.92 1.40
C PRO A 187 -7.62 19.34 -0.04
N MET A 188 -6.81 18.31 -0.26
CA MET A 188 -6.72 17.62 -1.55
C MET A 188 -8.00 16.82 -1.80
N ALA A 189 -8.49 16.08 -0.80
CA ALA A 189 -9.70 15.27 -0.93
C ALA A 189 -10.94 16.12 -1.23
N ARG A 190 -11.01 17.36 -0.74
CA ARG A 190 -12.06 18.31 -1.13
C ARG A 190 -12.01 18.68 -2.60
N ARG A 191 -10.81 18.96 -3.12
CA ARG A 191 -10.63 19.29 -4.55
C ARG A 191 -10.90 18.10 -5.46
N LEU A 192 -10.61 16.89 -4.98
CA LEU A 192 -10.82 15.64 -5.71
C LEU A 192 -12.19 15.00 -5.45
N GLU A 193 -13.05 15.65 -4.67
CA GLU A 193 -14.41 15.20 -4.34
C GLU A 193 -14.46 13.80 -3.67
N CYS A 194 -13.45 13.46 -2.86
CA CYS A 194 -13.33 12.17 -2.15
C CYS A 194 -13.11 12.33 -0.63
N GLU A 195 -13.53 13.45 -0.04
CA GLU A 195 -13.37 13.73 1.41
C GLU A 195 -14.07 12.68 2.29
N THR A 196 -15.23 12.17 1.85
CA THR A 196 -15.99 11.16 2.59
C THR A 196 -15.20 9.85 2.70
N GLU A 197 -14.69 9.36 1.57
CA GLU A 197 -13.91 8.13 1.47
C GLU A 197 -12.57 8.26 2.21
N LEU A 198 -11.90 9.42 2.09
CA LEU A 198 -10.66 9.71 2.81
C LEU A 198 -10.90 9.67 4.32
N LYS A 199 -11.94 10.34 4.83
CA LYS A 199 -12.25 10.34 6.28
C LYS A 199 -12.61 8.95 6.79
N ALA A 200 -13.31 8.14 5.99
CA ALA A 200 -13.61 6.76 6.34
C ALA A 200 -12.34 5.89 6.51
N ALA A 201 -11.20 6.30 5.93
CA ALA A 201 -9.92 5.61 6.12
C ALA A 201 -9.48 5.55 7.59
N ALA A 202 -9.87 6.51 8.44
CA ALA A 202 -9.53 6.52 9.87
C ALA A 202 -10.00 5.26 10.61
N SER A 203 -11.01 4.56 10.07
CA SER A 203 -11.53 3.31 10.64
C SER A 203 -10.77 2.04 10.19
N LEU A 204 -9.86 2.15 9.21
CA LEU A 204 -9.14 1.00 8.67
C LEU A 204 -8.27 0.28 9.71
N PRO A 205 -7.53 0.95 10.61
CA PRO A 205 -6.69 0.26 11.58
C PRO A 205 -7.49 -0.63 12.53
N THR A 206 -8.65 -0.18 13.00
CA THR A 206 -9.51 -0.93 13.93
C THR A 206 -10.34 -2.00 13.22
N ASN A 207 -10.66 -1.80 11.94
CA ASN A 207 -11.43 -2.74 11.12
C ASN A 207 -10.56 -3.55 10.14
N ALA A 208 -9.25 -3.67 10.39
CA ALA A 208 -8.36 -4.42 9.53
C ALA A 208 -8.81 -5.88 9.48
N GLY A 209 -9.00 -6.42 8.28
CA GLY A 209 -9.55 -7.77 8.14
C GLY A 209 -8.64 -8.86 8.71
N SER A 210 -7.33 -8.62 8.81
CA SER A 210 -6.42 -9.54 9.53
C SER A 210 -6.77 -9.68 11.02
N LEU A 211 -7.17 -8.59 11.68
CA LEU A 211 -7.61 -8.63 13.09
C LEU A 211 -8.91 -9.40 13.24
N GLN A 212 -9.90 -9.14 12.38
CA GLN A 212 -11.18 -9.84 12.39
C GLN A 212 -10.99 -11.35 12.21
N GLN A 213 -10.21 -11.75 11.20
CA GLN A 213 -9.93 -13.15 10.92
C GLN A 213 -9.23 -13.85 12.10
N LEU A 214 -8.23 -13.20 12.71
CA LEU A 214 -7.50 -13.75 13.85
C LEU A 214 -8.39 -13.88 15.10
N GLU A 215 -9.27 -12.90 15.33
CA GLU A 215 -10.22 -12.94 16.45
C GLU A 215 -11.23 -14.08 16.29
N ILE A 216 -11.86 -14.19 15.11
CA ILE A 216 -12.80 -15.29 14.81
C ILE A 216 -12.11 -16.64 14.97
N PHE A 217 -10.88 -16.78 14.48
CA PHE A 217 -10.13 -18.02 14.62
C PHE A 217 -9.77 -18.33 16.07
N ARG A 218 -9.41 -17.33 16.88
CA ARG A 218 -9.13 -17.51 18.31
C ARG A 218 -10.36 -18.02 19.06
N GLN A 219 -11.55 -17.52 18.71
CA GLN A 219 -12.81 -17.91 19.33
C GLN A 219 -13.31 -19.30 18.88
N THR A 220 -13.10 -19.66 17.61
CA THR A 220 -13.74 -20.84 17.00
C THR A 220 -12.78 -22.00 16.69
N GLY A 221 -11.48 -21.73 16.57
CA GLY A 221 -10.48 -22.69 16.10
C GLY A 221 -10.68 -23.17 14.65
N SER A 222 -11.55 -22.52 13.87
CA SER A 222 -12.02 -23.03 12.57
C SER A 222 -11.85 -22.02 11.44
N GLY A 223 -11.01 -22.37 10.45
CA GLY A 223 -10.87 -21.56 9.23
C GLY A 223 -12.17 -21.46 8.42
N ARG A 224 -13.06 -22.47 8.52
CA ARG A 224 -14.39 -22.42 7.91
C ARG A 224 -15.25 -21.32 8.54
N GLU A 225 -15.17 -21.17 9.86
CA GLU A 225 -15.92 -20.12 10.57
C GLU A 225 -15.36 -18.73 10.30
N VAL A 226 -14.03 -18.61 10.12
CA VAL A 226 -13.41 -17.37 9.64
C VAL A 226 -14.04 -16.94 8.32
N VAL A 227 -14.08 -17.83 7.32
CA VAL A 227 -14.66 -17.50 6.00
C VAL A 227 -16.14 -17.14 6.11
N ARG A 228 -16.93 -17.95 6.83
CA ARG A 228 -18.37 -17.71 6.99
C ARG A 228 -18.66 -16.36 7.64
N GLN A 229 -18.05 -16.08 8.79
CA GLN A 229 -18.29 -14.84 9.53
C GLN A 229 -17.73 -13.62 8.81
N MET A 230 -16.58 -13.72 8.15
CA MET A 230 -16.06 -12.63 7.33
C MET A 230 -17.03 -12.25 6.21
N ILE A 231 -17.68 -13.23 5.56
CA ILE A 231 -18.70 -12.97 4.52
C ILE A 231 -19.94 -12.31 5.13
N GLU A 232 -20.44 -12.80 6.27
CA GLU A 232 -21.63 -12.27 6.93
C GLU A 232 -21.44 -10.84 7.44
N GLN A 233 -20.31 -10.57 8.09
CA GLN A 233 -20.00 -9.27 8.71
C GLN A 233 -19.65 -8.19 7.69
N ASN A 234 -19.11 -8.56 6.53
CA ASN A 234 -18.63 -7.63 5.50
C ASN A 234 -19.52 -7.62 4.24
N SER A 235 -20.73 -8.16 4.34
CA SER A 235 -21.65 -8.21 3.19
C SER A 235 -22.14 -6.80 2.82
N TRP A 236 -22.05 -6.44 1.54
CA TRP A 236 -22.56 -5.17 1.00
C TRP A 236 -24.10 -5.08 1.06
N ARG A 237 -24.80 -6.21 1.23
CA ARG A 237 -26.27 -6.28 1.13
C ARG A 237 -27.02 -5.84 2.38
N ASN A 238 -26.33 -5.41 3.43
CA ASN A 238 -26.96 -5.04 4.71
C ASN A 238 -27.18 -3.53 4.89
N GLU A 239 -26.98 -2.72 3.85
CA GLU A 239 -27.39 -1.31 3.84
C GLU A 239 -28.76 -1.20 3.13
N GLU A 240 -29.83 -1.49 3.87
CA GLU A 240 -31.21 -1.03 3.58
C GLU A 240 -31.49 0.27 4.35
#